data_AF-A0AB38R141-F1
#
_entry.id   AF-A0AB38R141-F1
#
_cell.length_a   1.000
_cell.length_b   1.000
_cell.length_c   1.000
_cell.angle_alpha   90.00
_cell.angle_beta   90.00
_cell.angle_gamma   90.00
#
_symmetry.space_group_name_H-M   'P 1'
#
loop_
_entity.id
_entity.type
_entity.pdbx_description
1 polymer ?
#
loop_
_entity_poly.entity_id
_entity_poly.type
_entity_poly.pdbx_seq_one_letter_code
_entity_poly.pdbx_strand_id
1 'polypeptide(L)'
;MKSNRLIKTMLILLVIIALIGAIALIAVLKLTGEKEQSTPSADEIVESSIDIPEITTNLADGRYVKISFKIQTNSKEGKEEAEKRDFQIKNIIIEELSEMKAENFKGKEGMTSFEERLKQQINQIMQDGKVEQVYITSFVLQ
;
A
#
# COMPACT_ATOMS: atom_id res chain seq x y z
N MET A 1 9.69 -2.68 -66.00
CA MET A 1 8.60 -2.65 -64.99
C MET A 1 8.76 -3.74 -63.91
N LYS A 2 9.89 -3.78 -63.18
CA LYS A 2 10.21 -4.86 -62.19
C LYS A 2 10.16 -4.39 -60.71
N SER A 3 9.93 -3.10 -60.47
CA SER A 3 9.90 -2.45 -59.14
C SER A 3 8.63 -2.73 -58.33
N ASN A 4 7.47 -2.91 -58.98
CA ASN A 4 6.20 -3.14 -58.26
C ASN A 4 6.16 -4.48 -57.51
N ARG A 5 6.90 -5.51 -57.94
CA ARG A 5 6.91 -6.80 -57.24
C ARG A 5 7.71 -6.73 -55.93
N LEU A 6 8.86 -6.05 -55.96
CA LEU A 6 9.71 -5.86 -54.78
C LEU A 6 9.05 -4.96 -53.73
N ILE A 7 8.41 -3.87 -54.17
CA ILE A 7 7.65 -2.97 -53.28
C ILE A 7 6.46 -3.71 -52.66
N LYS A 8 5.74 -4.54 -53.44
CA LYS A 8 4.65 -5.38 -52.92
C LYS A 8 5.13 -6.41 -51.91
N THR A 9 6.25 -7.10 -52.16
CA THR A 9 6.81 -8.07 -51.20
C THR A 9 7.27 -7.39 -49.91
N MET A 10 7.85 -6.20 -49.98
CA MET A 10 8.26 -5.43 -48.80
C MET A 10 7.05 -4.99 -47.96
N LEU A 11 5.97 -4.53 -48.61
CA LEU A 11 4.71 -4.18 -47.94
C LEU A 11 4.07 -5.39 -47.25
N ILE A 12 4.05 -6.55 -47.92
CA ILE A 12 3.50 -7.79 -47.34
C ILE A 12 4.31 -8.21 -46.10
N LEU A 13 5.64 -8.14 -46.16
CA LEU A 13 6.52 -8.47 -45.03
C LEU A 13 6.30 -7.53 -43.84
N LEU A 14 6.13 -6.24 -44.09
CA LEU A 14 5.88 -5.24 -43.06
C LEU A 14 4.54 -5.49 -42.36
N VAL A 15 3.49 -5.83 -43.11
CA VAL A 15 2.17 -6.18 -42.56
C VAL A 15 2.24 -7.44 -41.69
N ILE A 16 3.00 -8.45 -42.11
CA ILE A 16 3.18 -9.68 -41.33
C ILE A 16 3.90 -9.39 -40.00
N ILE A 17 4.97 -8.57 -40.04
CA ILE A 17 5.71 -8.19 -38.84
C ILE A 17 4.82 -7.36 -37.89
N ALA A 18 4.01 -6.44 -38.43
CA ALA A 18 3.07 -5.65 -37.64
C ALA A 18 1.99 -6.52 -36.98
N LEU A 19 1.47 -7.54 -37.69
CA LEU A 19 0.51 -8.49 -37.14
C LEU A 19 1.12 -9.33 -36.02
N ILE A 20 2.35 -9.82 -36.18
CA ILE A 20 3.06 -10.57 -35.15
C ILE A 20 3.32 -9.69 -33.92
N GLY A 21 3.75 -8.45 -34.14
CA GLY A 21 3.95 -7.46 -33.08
C GLY A 21 2.67 -7.15 -32.30
N ALA A 22 1.53 -7.00 -32.98
CA ALA A 22 0.24 -6.77 -32.35
C ALA A 22 -0.21 -7.99 -31.50
N ILE A 23 0.00 -9.21 -32.00
CA ILE A 23 -0.32 -10.44 -31.25
C ILE A 23 0.57 -10.56 -30.00
N ALA A 24 1.87 -10.30 -30.13
CA ALA A 24 2.79 -10.30 -28.99
C ALA A 24 2.44 -9.23 -27.96
N LEU A 25 2.06 -8.03 -28.40
CA LEU A 25 1.62 -6.95 -27.53
C LEU A 25 0.33 -7.32 -26.78
N ILE A 26 -0.66 -7.91 -27.47
CA ILE A 26 -1.89 -8.40 -26.82
C ILE A 26 -1.58 -9.52 -25.83
N ALA A 27 -0.64 -10.42 -26.14
CA ALA A 27 -0.22 -11.48 -25.22
C ALA A 27 0.46 -10.92 -23.97
N VAL A 28 1.36 -9.94 -24.12
CA VAL A 28 1.98 -9.25 -22.98
C VAL A 28 0.92 -8.52 -22.17
N LEU A 29 0.02 -7.76 -22.80
CA LEU A 29 -1.06 -7.03 -22.13
C LEU A 29 -2.04 -7.96 -21.40
N LYS A 30 -2.30 -9.16 -21.91
CA LYS A 30 -3.12 -10.18 -21.23
C LYS A 30 -2.38 -10.93 -20.12
N LEU A 31 -1.06 -11.11 -20.23
CA LEU A 31 -0.23 -11.68 -19.15
C LEU A 31 0.01 -10.66 -18.02
N THR A 32 0.03 -9.36 -18.34
CA THR A 32 0.02 -8.27 -17.36
C THR A 32 -1.39 -7.83 -16.94
N GLY A 33 -2.43 -8.40 -17.56
CA GLY A 33 -3.82 -8.11 -17.29
C GLY A 33 -4.23 -8.78 -15.98
N GLU A 34 -4.44 -7.95 -14.97
CA GLU A 34 -5.13 -8.20 -13.69
C GLU A 34 -5.21 -9.67 -13.28
N LYS A 35 -4.24 -10.09 -12.47
CA LYS A 35 -4.54 -11.09 -11.45
C LYS A 35 -5.79 -10.58 -10.74
N GLU A 36 -6.92 -11.26 -10.88
CA GLU A 36 -8.04 -11.09 -9.98
C GLU A 36 -7.47 -11.18 -8.58
N GLN A 37 -7.32 -10.02 -7.95
CA GLN A 37 -6.76 -9.90 -6.63
C GLN A 37 -7.89 -10.38 -5.71
N SER A 38 -7.96 -11.70 -5.52
CA SER A 38 -8.87 -12.29 -4.55
C SER A 38 -8.68 -11.53 -3.25
N THR A 39 -9.75 -10.95 -2.73
CA THR A 39 -9.72 -10.26 -1.44
C THR A 39 -9.11 -11.21 -0.41
N PRO A 40 -8.02 -10.83 0.27
CA PRO A 40 -7.38 -11.71 1.24
C PRO A 40 -8.40 -12.20 2.26
N SER A 41 -8.32 -13.49 2.60
CA SER A 41 -9.12 -14.05 3.67
C SER A 41 -8.77 -13.41 5.01
N ALA A 42 -9.67 -13.50 6.00
CA ALA A 42 -9.42 -12.94 7.33
C ALA A 42 -8.14 -13.53 7.96
N ASP A 43 -7.89 -14.83 7.76
CA ASP A 43 -6.69 -15.50 8.27
C ASP A 43 -5.42 -14.96 7.61
N GLU A 44 -5.43 -14.74 6.29
CA GLU A 44 -4.31 -14.13 5.57
C GLU A 44 -4.02 -12.70 6.05
N ILE A 45 -5.07 -11.90 6.31
CA ILE A 45 -4.91 -10.54 6.85
C ILE A 45 -4.23 -10.59 8.22
N VAL A 46 -4.67 -11.48 9.10
CA VAL A 46 -4.08 -11.62 10.44
C VAL A 46 -2.63 -12.10 10.34
N GLU A 47 -2.34 -13.04 9.45
CA GLU A 47 -0.98 -13.56 9.25
C GLU A 47 -0.01 -12.51 8.70
N SER A 48 -0.47 -11.52 7.92
CA SER A 48 0.33 -10.41 7.40
C SER A 48 0.22 -9.13 8.24
N SER A 49 -0.35 -9.21 9.45
CA SER A 49 -0.51 -8.06 10.34
C SER A 49 0.42 -8.11 11.56
N ILE A 50 0.84 -6.92 12.00
CA ILE A 50 1.53 -6.72 13.28
C ILE A 50 0.63 -6.00 14.27
N ASP A 51 0.82 -6.30 15.55
CA ASP A 51 0.21 -5.58 16.66
C ASP A 51 1.18 -4.51 17.17
N ILE A 52 0.74 -3.25 17.16
CA ILE A 52 1.44 -2.18 17.87
C ILE A 52 0.77 -2.04 19.23
N PRO A 53 1.49 -2.37 20.32
CA PRO A 53 0.92 -2.31 21.66
C PRO A 53 0.57 -0.87 22.03
N GLU A 54 -0.13 -0.73 23.16
CA GLU A 54 -0.62 0.54 23.66
C GLU A 54 0.47 1.63 23.70
N ILE A 55 0.18 2.77 23.08
CA ILE A 55 1.01 3.97 23.06
C ILE A 55 0.43 5.03 23.99
N THR A 56 1.30 5.41 24.92
CA THR A 56 1.29 6.47 25.93
C THR A 56 1.68 7.90 25.50
N THR A 57 0.82 8.84 25.07
CA THR A 57 1.36 10.19 24.73
C THR A 57 0.41 11.37 24.95
N ASN A 58 0.97 12.57 24.87
CA ASN A 58 0.25 13.84 24.91
C ASN A 58 -0.05 14.33 23.48
N LEU A 59 -1.22 14.94 23.31
CA LEU A 59 -1.64 15.67 22.13
C LEU A 59 -1.16 17.13 22.18
N ALA A 60 -1.24 17.84 21.05
CA ALA A 60 -0.88 19.25 20.93
C ALA A 60 -1.70 20.18 21.85
N ASP A 61 -2.92 19.78 22.20
CA ASP A 61 -3.81 20.52 23.12
C ASP A 61 -3.59 20.16 24.59
N GLY A 62 -2.54 19.39 24.90
CA GLY A 62 -2.16 18.98 26.25
C GLY A 62 -3.00 17.84 26.83
N ARG A 63 -3.93 17.28 26.04
CA ARG A 63 -4.70 16.10 26.44
C ARG A 63 -3.89 14.84 26.32
N TYR A 64 -4.33 13.81 27.03
CA TYR A 64 -3.67 12.53 27.05
C TYR A 64 -4.41 11.53 26.15
N VAL A 65 -3.66 10.78 25.36
CA VAL A 65 -4.23 9.75 24.49
C VAL A 65 -3.55 8.42 24.72
N LYS A 66 -4.38 7.38 24.83
CA LYS A 66 -4.00 5.97 24.91
C LYS A 66 -4.59 5.25 23.72
N ILE A 67 -3.71 4.75 22.86
CA ILE A 67 -4.10 4.25 21.54
C ILE A 67 -3.30 2.99 21.17
N SER A 68 -3.96 2.03 20.53
CA SER A 68 -3.35 0.79 20.03
C SER A 68 -3.68 0.59 18.56
N PHE A 69 -2.79 -0.08 17.83
CA PHE A 69 -2.96 -0.29 16.40
C PHE A 69 -2.73 -1.73 15.98
N LYS A 70 -3.39 -2.11 14.89
CA LYS A 70 -3.04 -3.28 14.09
C LYS A 70 -2.67 -2.80 12.69
N ILE A 71 -1.49 -3.17 12.21
CA ILE A 71 -0.99 -2.73 10.90
C ILE A 71 -0.95 -3.93 9.99
N GLN A 72 -1.74 -3.87 8.91
CA GLN A 72 -1.76 -4.89 7.87
C GLN A 72 -0.72 -4.55 6.80
N THR A 73 0.11 -5.54 6.47
CA THR A 73 1.04 -5.46 5.35
C THR A 73 0.58 -6.33 4.19
N ASN A 74 1.18 -6.11 3.02
CA ASN A 74 0.88 -6.86 1.80
C ASN A 74 1.39 -8.31 1.81
N SER A 75 2.29 -8.70 2.73
CA SER A 75 2.87 -10.05 2.77
C SER A 75 3.45 -10.40 4.16
N LYS A 76 3.86 -11.66 4.35
CA LYS A 76 4.52 -12.09 5.59
C LYS A 76 5.90 -11.46 5.76
N GLU A 77 6.61 -11.25 4.67
CA GLU A 77 7.92 -10.58 4.68
C GLU A 77 7.77 -9.10 5.07
N GLY A 78 6.74 -8.42 4.55
CA GLY A 78 6.40 -7.06 4.97
C GLY A 78 6.07 -6.97 6.46
N LYS A 79 5.36 -7.97 7.00
CA LYS A 79 5.12 -8.10 8.44
C LYS A 79 6.44 -8.21 9.21
N GLU A 80 7.32 -9.15 8.86
CA GLU A 80 8.60 -9.34 9.54
C GLU A 80 9.50 -8.10 9.50
N GLU A 81 9.49 -7.35 8.39
CA GLU A 81 10.18 -6.07 8.30
C GLU A 81 9.57 -5.05 9.28
N ALA A 82 8.24 -4.91 9.27
CA ALA A 82 7.54 -3.98 10.14
C ALA A 82 7.75 -4.31 11.63
N GLU A 83 7.82 -5.60 12.01
CA GLU A 83 8.17 -6.04 13.37
C GLU A 83 9.59 -5.61 13.77
N LYS A 84 10.56 -5.70 12.87
CA LYS A 84 11.94 -5.25 13.13
C LYS A 84 12.06 -3.74 13.24
N ARG A 85 11.16 -3.00 12.60
CA ARG A 85 11.08 -1.53 12.59
C ARG A 85 10.06 -0.98 13.59
N ASP A 86 9.59 -1.79 14.53
CA ASP A 86 8.50 -1.42 15.45
C ASP A 86 8.78 -0.10 16.18
N PHE A 87 10.03 0.14 16.60
CA PHE A 87 10.46 1.35 17.28
C PHE A 87 10.37 2.59 16.37
N GLN A 88 10.66 2.45 15.07
CA GLN A 88 10.51 3.53 14.09
C GLN A 88 9.03 3.83 13.85
N ILE A 89 8.21 2.80 13.72
CA ILE A 89 6.76 2.92 13.55
C ILE A 89 6.15 3.62 14.78
N LYS A 90 6.52 3.19 16.00
CA LYS A 90 6.09 3.84 17.25
C LYS A 90 6.52 5.31 17.31
N ASN A 91 7.75 5.63 16.87
CA ASN A 91 8.22 7.01 16.82
C ASN A 91 7.34 7.88 15.90
N ILE A 92 7.09 7.40 14.67
CA ILE A 92 6.20 8.07 13.70
C ILE A 92 4.81 8.32 14.32
N ILE A 93 4.24 7.31 14.98
CA ILE A 93 2.93 7.45 15.63
C ILE A 93 2.96 8.50 16.73
N ILE A 94 3.99 8.51 17.59
CA ILE A 94 4.11 9.48 18.69
C ILE A 94 4.27 10.90 18.15
N GLU A 95 5.10 11.09 17.13
CA GLU A 95 5.30 12.37 16.45
C GLU A 95 3.98 12.89 15.87
N GLU A 96 3.28 12.08 15.08
CA GLU A 96 2.00 12.46 14.48
C GLU A 96 0.95 12.78 15.56
N LEU A 97 0.84 11.96 16.61
CA LEU A 97 -0.07 12.23 17.74
C LEU A 97 0.25 13.54 18.46
N SER A 98 1.53 13.88 18.60
CA SER A 98 1.96 15.12 19.27
C SER A 98 1.56 16.39 18.52
N GLU A 99 1.29 16.29 17.21
CA GLU A 99 0.80 17.39 16.37
C GLU A 99 -0.73 17.45 16.30
N MET A 100 -1.42 16.37 16.69
CA MET A 100 -2.88 16.29 16.66
C MET A 100 -3.52 16.91 17.91
N LYS A 101 -4.75 17.38 17.75
CA LYS A 101 -5.66 17.81 18.83
C LYS A 101 -6.85 16.87 18.92
N ALA A 102 -7.59 16.90 20.04
CA ALA A 102 -8.77 16.05 20.20
C ALA A 102 -9.83 16.22 19.09
N GLU A 103 -9.92 17.39 18.48
CA GLU A 103 -10.84 17.67 17.38
C GLU A 103 -10.50 16.94 16.08
N ASN A 104 -9.23 16.61 15.84
CA ASN A 104 -8.79 15.86 14.65
C ASN A 104 -9.30 14.42 14.65
N PHE A 105 -9.64 13.91 15.83
CA PHE A 105 -10.14 12.56 16.06
C PHE A 105 -11.67 12.48 16.03
N LYS A 106 -12.38 13.59 15.75
CA LYS A 106 -13.85 13.60 15.76
C LYS A 106 -14.43 12.94 14.51
N GLY A 107 -15.30 11.97 14.75
CA GLY A 107 -16.03 11.27 13.71
C GLY A 107 -15.18 10.30 12.90
N LYS A 108 -15.82 9.58 11.98
CA LYS A 108 -15.19 8.55 11.16
C LYS A 108 -14.10 9.14 10.26
N GLU A 109 -14.36 10.30 9.65
CA GLU A 109 -13.44 10.93 8.71
C GLU A 109 -12.11 11.32 9.37
N GLY A 110 -12.15 11.86 10.59
CA GLY A 110 -10.93 12.22 11.34
C GLY A 110 -10.04 11.01 11.63
N MET A 111 -10.65 9.91 12.10
CA MET A 111 -9.97 8.64 12.33
C MET A 111 -9.35 8.07 11.05
N THR A 112 -10.13 7.94 9.99
CA THR A 112 -9.64 7.41 8.70
C THR A 112 -8.54 8.29 8.11
N SER A 113 -8.64 9.61 8.25
CA SER A 113 -7.61 10.54 7.78
C SER A 113 -6.28 10.36 8.53
N PHE A 114 -6.34 10.09 9.84
CA PHE A 114 -5.16 9.78 10.66
C PHE A 114 -4.55 8.41 10.31
N GLU A 115 -5.38 7.37 10.15
CA GLU A 115 -4.93 6.05 9.69
C GLU A 115 -4.21 6.11 8.34
N GLU A 116 -4.75 6.88 7.39
CA GLU A 116 -4.14 7.08 6.07
C GLU A 116 -2.81 7.85 6.14
N ARG A 117 -2.70 8.87 7.00
CA ARG A 117 -1.42 9.58 7.22
C ARG A 117 -0.35 8.66 7.79
N LEU A 118 -0.70 7.87 8.81
CA LEU A 118 0.22 6.88 9.39
C LEU A 118 0.65 5.86 8.34
N LYS A 119 -0.28 5.32 7.55
CA LYS A 119 0.04 4.41 6.44
C LYS A 119 1.06 5.03 5.49
N GLN A 120 0.86 6.29 5.10
CA GLN A 120 1.78 6.97 4.18
C GLN A 120 3.17 7.15 4.79
N GLN A 121 3.27 7.63 6.03
CA GLN A 121 4.56 7.84 6.70
C GLN A 121 5.30 6.52 6.97
N ILE A 122 4.60 5.48 7.42
CA ILE A 122 5.21 4.17 7.68
C ILE A 122 5.72 3.56 6.37
N ASN A 123 4.97 3.70 5.26
CA ASN A 123 5.44 3.22 3.96
C ASN A 123 6.72 3.91 3.46
N GLN A 124 7.10 5.08 3.97
CA GLN A 124 8.36 5.74 3.61
C GLN A 124 9.60 5.04 4.18
N ILE A 125 9.43 4.29 5.28
CA ILE A 125 10.53 3.56 5.94
C ILE A 125 10.59 2.08 5.56
N MET A 126 9.55 1.56 4.91
CA MET A 126 9.48 0.19 4.42
C MET A 126 10.28 0.02 3.13
N GLN A 127 10.92 -1.14 2.94
CA GLN A 127 11.76 -1.43 1.78
C GLN A 127 11.30 -2.68 1.02
N ASP A 128 11.01 -3.76 1.75
CA ASP A 128 10.68 -5.05 1.17
C ASP A 128 9.15 -5.25 1.10
N GLY A 129 8.42 -4.66 2.05
CA GLY A 129 6.97 -4.70 2.12
C GLY A 129 6.29 -3.33 1.96
N LYS A 130 4.96 -3.34 2.01
CA LYS A 130 4.14 -2.14 2.16
C LYS A 130 3.01 -2.36 3.14
N VAL A 131 2.68 -1.30 3.87
CA VAL A 131 1.46 -1.20 4.68
C VAL A 131 0.28 -0.94 3.77
N GLU A 132 -0.71 -1.84 3.83
CA GLU A 132 -1.97 -1.72 3.10
C GLU A 132 -3.00 -0.94 3.90
N GLN A 133 -3.10 -1.24 5.20
CA GLN A 133 -4.08 -0.64 6.11
C GLN A 133 -3.50 -0.50 7.53
N VAL A 134 -3.92 0.57 8.21
CA VAL A 134 -3.66 0.81 9.63
C VAL A 134 -5.01 0.84 10.31
N TYR A 135 -5.18 0.02 11.34
CA TYR A 135 -6.41 -0.07 12.12
C TYR A 135 -6.18 0.43 13.53
N ILE A 136 -7.00 1.35 14.00
CA ILE A 136 -7.04 1.71 15.42
C ILE A 136 -7.87 0.65 16.15
N THR A 137 -7.24 -0.13 17.04
CA THR A 137 -7.91 -1.23 17.76
C THR A 137 -8.39 -0.81 19.15
N SER A 138 -7.81 0.25 19.71
CA SER A 138 -8.23 0.86 20.97
C SER A 138 -7.92 2.36 20.92
N PHE A 139 -8.84 3.19 21.40
CA PHE A 139 -8.67 4.64 21.47
C PHE A 139 -9.36 5.20 22.72
N VAL A 140 -8.58 5.81 23.60
CA VAL A 140 -9.06 6.48 24.81
C VAL A 140 -8.41 7.86 24.90
N LEU A 141 -9.24 8.89 25.02
CA LEU A 141 -8.81 10.29 25.14
C LEU A 141 -9.26 10.85 26.48
N GLN A 142 -8.34 11.48 27.23
CA GLN A 142 -8.54 12.01 28.58
C GLN A 142 -8.20 13.48 28.66
#